data_AF-A0A2N0KIS2-F1
#
_entry.id   AF-A0A2N0KIS2-F1
#
_cell.length_a   1.000
_cell.length_b   1.000
_cell.length_c   1.000
_cell.angle_alpha   90.00
_cell.angle_beta   90.00
_cell.angle_gamma   90.00
#
_symmetry.space_group_name_H-M   'P 1'
#
loop_
_entity.id
_entity.type
_entity.pdbx_description
1 polymer ?
#
loop_
_entity_poly.entity_id
_entity_poly.type
_entity_poly.pdbx_seq_one_letter_code
_entity_poly.pdbx_strand_id
1 'polypeptide(L)'
;MSYEIDSFEEWCRNSWGKPTRGHQELLNSKTPRIFDAWSFTDLSSRLKVHIAEKLIIESCSHMGGFADSGDVGQSILNFGREFSGKGTGFNGRRVQPIKAALLLIAHLEFSSALPSDRDDFSQVRAGGGAMAAMYLLAQLEFLCRVNGRYLSANGTVIRPIPKQLRLKAGINQRKPKSVNRINQAFTIYLYRNQANLAKRLRSLDTKLRLEERLDSIRNPVMHGELPDPSVEANFLALFIAMFYYSDSIAE
;
A
#
# COMPACT_ATOMS: atom_id res chain seq x y z
N MET A 1 -7.35 -25.20 -2.96
CA MET A 1 -7.25 -23.89 -2.26
C MET A 1 -5.84 -23.30 -2.22
N SER A 2 -4.75 -24.09 -2.09
CA SER A 2 -3.38 -23.58 -2.37
C SER A 2 -3.09 -23.48 -3.87
N TYR A 3 -3.73 -24.36 -4.65
CA TYR A 3 -3.55 -24.52 -6.09
C TYR A 3 -3.55 -23.23 -6.93
N GLU A 4 -4.42 -22.27 -6.65
CA GLU A 4 -4.48 -21.02 -7.42
C GLU A 4 -3.22 -20.15 -7.20
N ILE A 5 -2.75 -20.03 -5.96
CA ILE A 5 -1.51 -19.33 -5.64
C ILE A 5 -0.31 -20.11 -6.18
N ASP A 6 -0.32 -21.44 -6.03
CA ASP A 6 0.77 -22.30 -6.49
C ASP A 6 0.93 -22.21 -8.01
N SER A 7 -0.19 -22.22 -8.75
CA SER A 7 -0.23 -22.05 -10.20
C SER A 7 0.22 -20.65 -10.64
N PHE A 8 -0.19 -19.61 -9.91
CA PHE A 8 0.30 -18.25 -10.15
C PHE A 8 1.82 -18.14 -9.93
N GLU A 9 2.35 -18.69 -8.83
CA GLU A 9 3.78 -18.67 -8.53
C GLU A 9 4.59 -19.48 -9.55
N GLU A 10 4.06 -20.61 -10.02
CA GLU A 10 4.64 -21.38 -11.11
C GLU A 10 4.69 -20.57 -12.42
N TRP A 11 3.60 -19.91 -12.79
CA TRP A 11 3.57 -19.01 -13.94
C TRP A 11 4.58 -17.86 -13.80
N CYS A 12 4.67 -17.24 -12.61
CA CYS A 12 5.65 -16.18 -12.37
C CYS A 12 7.10 -16.65 -12.59
N ARG A 13 7.43 -17.86 -12.11
CA ARG A 13 8.77 -18.45 -12.33
C ARG A 13 9.06 -18.75 -13.79
N ASN A 14 8.06 -19.22 -14.54
CA ASN A 14 8.24 -19.70 -15.90
C ASN A 14 8.11 -18.61 -16.96
N SER A 15 7.33 -17.56 -16.69
CA SER A 15 6.87 -16.61 -17.73
C SER A 15 7.05 -15.15 -17.35
N TRP A 16 6.83 -14.76 -16.10
CA TRP A 16 6.93 -13.33 -15.74
C TRP A 16 8.38 -12.84 -15.64
N GLY A 17 9.30 -13.67 -15.15
CA GLY A 17 10.72 -13.29 -14.97
C GLY A 17 10.97 -12.36 -13.77
N LYS A 18 12.22 -11.92 -13.56
CA LYS A 18 12.53 -10.97 -12.47
C LYS A 18 11.91 -9.59 -12.78
N PRO A 19 11.20 -8.96 -11.84
CA PRO A 19 10.39 -7.76 -12.06
C PRO A 19 11.12 -6.42 -11.97
N THR A 20 12.41 -6.38 -11.60
CA THR A 20 13.22 -5.16 -11.74
C THR A 20 13.60 -4.97 -13.20
N ARG A 21 12.62 -4.61 -14.02
CA ARG A 21 12.76 -4.40 -15.46
C ARG A 21 13.28 -3.01 -15.72
N GLY A 22 14.23 -2.89 -16.65
CA GLY A 22 14.63 -1.58 -17.15
C GLY A 22 13.46 -0.88 -17.84
N HIS A 23 13.48 0.45 -17.94
CA HIS A 23 12.41 1.21 -18.60
C HIS A 23 12.12 0.70 -20.03
N GLN A 24 13.15 0.29 -20.77
CA GLN A 24 13.01 -0.30 -22.11
C GLN A 24 12.28 -1.65 -22.13
N GLU A 25 12.43 -2.47 -21.08
CA GLU A 25 11.75 -3.76 -20.96
C GLU A 25 10.28 -3.60 -20.57
N LEU A 26 9.95 -2.57 -19.79
CA LEU A 26 8.56 -2.23 -19.43
C LEU A 26 7.72 -1.81 -20.65
N LEU A 27 8.35 -1.12 -21.60
CA LEU A 27 7.72 -0.62 -22.83
C LEU A 27 7.68 -1.68 -23.95
N ASN A 28 8.39 -2.79 -23.80
CA ASN A 28 8.39 -3.85 -24.80
C ASN A 28 7.09 -4.65 -24.73
N SER A 29 6.34 -4.66 -25.84
CA SER A 29 5.05 -5.37 -25.97
C SER A 29 5.15 -6.89 -25.89
N LYS A 30 6.37 -7.45 -26.02
CA LYS A 30 6.62 -8.89 -25.85
C LYS A 30 6.86 -9.30 -24.40
N THR A 31 7.03 -8.33 -23.51
CA THR A 31 7.30 -8.58 -22.10
C THR A 31 6.02 -9.10 -21.42
N PRO A 32 6.01 -10.31 -20.84
CA PRO A 32 4.81 -10.87 -20.23
C PRO A 32 4.33 -10.04 -19.04
N ARG A 33 3.02 -9.75 -18.99
CA ARG A 33 2.37 -9.05 -17.88
C ARG A 33 1.39 -9.99 -17.18
N ILE A 34 1.22 -9.81 -15.87
CA ILE A 34 0.29 -10.62 -15.07
C ILE A 34 -1.11 -10.56 -15.68
N PHE A 35 -1.56 -9.35 -16.02
CA PHE A 35 -2.92 -9.12 -16.48
C PHE A 35 -3.16 -9.40 -17.98
N ASP A 36 -2.12 -9.83 -18.71
CA ASP A 36 -2.28 -10.42 -20.04
C ASP A 36 -2.64 -11.91 -19.94
N ALA A 37 -2.18 -12.59 -18.88
CA ALA A 37 -2.41 -14.01 -18.64
C ALA A 37 -3.58 -14.27 -17.67
N TRP A 38 -3.92 -13.30 -16.81
CA TRP A 38 -4.89 -13.45 -15.74
C TRP A 38 -5.91 -12.32 -15.76
N SER A 39 -7.18 -12.65 -15.96
CA SER A 39 -8.30 -11.70 -15.91
C SER A 39 -8.53 -11.23 -14.47
N PHE A 40 -8.26 -9.96 -14.17
CA PHE A 40 -8.33 -9.43 -12.80
C PHE A 40 -9.72 -9.62 -12.14
N THR A 41 -10.80 -9.50 -12.91
CA THR A 41 -12.17 -9.67 -12.37
C THR A 41 -12.42 -11.07 -11.85
N ASP A 42 -11.76 -12.06 -12.45
CA ASP A 42 -12.01 -13.48 -12.21
C ASP A 42 -11.08 -14.04 -11.12
N LEU A 43 -10.08 -13.27 -10.69
CA LEU A 43 -9.18 -13.66 -9.61
C LEU A 43 -9.90 -13.65 -8.26
N SER A 44 -9.60 -14.65 -7.43
CA SER A 44 -10.07 -14.65 -6.05
C SER A 44 -9.49 -13.46 -5.27
N SER A 45 -10.22 -12.94 -4.28
CA SER A 45 -9.70 -11.89 -3.39
C SER A 45 -8.36 -12.27 -2.76
N ARG A 46 -8.19 -13.56 -2.44
CA ARG A 46 -6.94 -14.09 -1.87
C ARG A 46 -5.77 -13.98 -2.86
N LEU A 47 -5.99 -14.32 -4.14
CA LEU A 47 -4.97 -14.15 -5.17
C LEU A 47 -4.69 -12.66 -5.42
N LYS A 48 -5.69 -11.79 -5.41
CA LYS A 48 -5.50 -10.32 -5.51
C LYS A 48 -4.61 -9.77 -4.39
N VAL A 49 -4.82 -10.21 -3.14
CA VAL A 49 -3.92 -9.87 -2.00
C VAL A 49 -2.51 -10.38 -2.25
N HIS A 50 -2.38 -11.60 -2.77
CA HIS A 50 -1.09 -12.22 -3.03
C HIS A 50 -0.31 -11.52 -4.16
N ILE A 51 -0.99 -11.11 -5.23
CA ILE A 51 -0.43 -10.31 -6.31
C ILE A 51 0.04 -8.96 -5.77
N ALA A 52 -0.80 -8.25 -4.98
CA ALA A 52 -0.41 -6.99 -4.37
C ALA A 52 0.83 -7.13 -3.46
N GLU A 53 0.89 -8.18 -2.64
CA GLU A 53 2.06 -8.51 -1.81
C GLU A 53 3.31 -8.73 -2.66
N LYS A 54 3.20 -9.52 -3.74
CA LYS A 54 4.31 -9.80 -4.65
C LYS A 54 4.80 -8.53 -5.32
N LEU A 55 3.90 -7.73 -5.88
CA LEU A 55 4.24 -6.45 -6.50
C LEU A 55 4.95 -5.51 -5.51
N ILE A 56 4.53 -5.44 -4.24
CA ILE A 56 5.22 -4.65 -3.21
C ILE A 56 6.65 -5.17 -2.99
N ILE A 57 6.83 -6.49 -2.78
CA ILE A 57 8.15 -7.07 -2.52
C ILE A 57 9.13 -6.77 -3.67
N GLU A 58 8.63 -6.90 -4.88
CA GLU A 58 9.41 -6.85 -6.10
C GLU A 58 9.69 -5.41 -6.58
N SER A 59 8.81 -4.48 -6.24
CA SER A 59 8.90 -3.05 -6.61
C SER A 59 9.63 -2.22 -5.55
N CYS A 60 9.78 -2.74 -4.34
CA CYS A 60 10.40 -2.05 -3.21
C CYS A 60 11.93 -2.26 -3.23
N SER A 61 12.67 -1.29 -3.75
CA SER A 61 14.13 -1.36 -3.85
C SER A 61 14.86 -0.98 -2.54
N HIS A 62 14.41 0.08 -1.88
CA HIS A 62 14.91 0.58 -0.60
C HIS A 62 13.89 1.53 0.05
N MET A 63 14.15 2.02 1.27
CA MET A 63 13.32 3.07 1.88
C MET A 63 13.31 4.32 0.98
N GLY A 64 12.12 4.83 0.64
CA GLY A 64 11.93 5.92 -0.32
C GLY A 64 11.95 5.50 -1.80
N GLY A 65 12.36 4.27 -2.13
CA GLY A 65 12.35 3.75 -3.50
C GLY A 65 11.13 2.88 -3.77
N PHE A 66 10.44 3.12 -4.89
CA PHE A 66 9.42 2.21 -5.41
C PHE A 66 9.42 2.24 -6.95
N ALA A 67 9.85 1.16 -7.60
CA ALA A 67 9.91 1.10 -9.07
C ALA A 67 8.77 0.24 -9.62
N ASP A 68 8.14 0.62 -10.73
CA ASP A 68 7.11 -0.22 -11.33
C ASP A 68 7.74 -1.53 -11.85
N SER A 69 7.21 -2.66 -11.38
CA SER A 69 7.56 -4.00 -11.86
C SER A 69 6.96 -4.34 -13.23
N GLY A 70 6.15 -3.42 -13.78
CA GLY A 70 5.44 -3.50 -15.06
C GLY A 70 3.96 -3.82 -14.94
N ASP A 71 3.52 -4.21 -13.76
CA ASP A 71 2.12 -4.57 -13.48
C ASP A 71 1.52 -3.69 -12.36
N VAL A 72 2.28 -2.77 -11.74
CA VAL A 72 1.79 -1.97 -10.61
C VAL A 72 0.67 -1.03 -11.06
N GLY A 73 0.92 -0.22 -12.08
CA GLY A 73 -0.07 0.75 -12.57
C GLY A 73 -1.37 0.07 -13.00
N GLN A 74 -1.27 -1.06 -13.72
CA GLN A 74 -2.43 -1.83 -14.16
C GLN A 74 -3.17 -2.48 -12.98
N SER A 75 -2.44 -3.00 -11.98
CA SER A 75 -3.06 -3.55 -10.76
C SER A 75 -3.83 -2.47 -10.00
N ILE A 76 -3.28 -1.27 -9.86
CA ILE A 76 -3.94 -0.14 -9.18
C ILE A 76 -5.15 0.33 -9.99
N LEU A 77 -5.04 0.41 -11.32
CA LEU A 77 -6.16 0.78 -12.18
C LEU A 77 -7.33 -0.20 -12.04
N ASN A 78 -7.04 -1.50 -12.10
CA ASN A 78 -8.04 -2.55 -11.96
C ASN A 78 -8.68 -2.52 -10.57
N PHE A 79 -7.87 -2.35 -9.51
CA PHE A 79 -8.37 -2.16 -8.16
C PHE A 79 -9.27 -0.92 -8.04
N GLY A 80 -8.84 0.24 -8.55
CA GLY A 80 -9.62 1.47 -8.53
C GLY A 80 -10.97 1.35 -9.24
N ARG A 81 -11.03 0.59 -10.35
CA ARG A 81 -12.28 0.29 -11.07
C ARG A 81 -13.24 -0.57 -10.23
N GLU A 82 -12.74 -1.65 -9.65
CA GLU A 82 -13.53 -2.59 -8.82
C GLU A 82 -13.90 -2.02 -7.44
N PHE A 83 -13.12 -1.05 -6.93
CA PHE A 83 -13.32 -0.49 -5.60
C PHE A 83 -14.74 0.08 -5.46
N SER A 84 -15.48 -0.53 -4.54
CA SER A 84 -16.90 -0.24 -4.28
C SER A 84 -17.18 0.17 -2.83
N GLY A 85 -16.17 0.06 -1.95
CA GLY A 85 -16.32 0.38 -0.53
C GLY A 85 -17.03 -0.69 0.31
N LYS A 86 -17.25 -1.89 -0.25
CA LYS A 86 -17.81 -3.04 0.47
C LYS A 86 -16.72 -3.71 1.31
N GLY A 87 -16.44 -3.18 2.50
CA GLY A 87 -15.45 -3.74 3.43
C GLY A 87 -15.37 -2.97 4.75
N THR A 88 -14.81 -3.61 5.78
CA THR A 88 -14.63 -2.99 7.11
C THR A 88 -13.69 -1.79 7.00
N GLY A 89 -14.16 -0.60 7.37
CA GLY A 89 -13.38 0.63 7.28
C GLY A 89 -13.35 1.28 5.88
N PHE A 90 -13.97 0.69 4.87
CA PHE A 90 -14.00 1.22 3.49
C PHE A 90 -15.35 1.82 3.08
N ASN A 91 -16.25 2.13 4.01
CA ASN A 91 -17.62 2.57 3.70
C ASN A 91 -17.85 4.09 3.90
N GLY A 92 -19.01 4.55 3.43
CA GLY A 92 -19.49 5.91 3.65
C GLY A 92 -18.76 6.99 2.82
N ARG A 93 -18.58 8.18 3.41
CA ARG A 93 -18.06 9.38 2.72
C ARG A 93 -16.61 9.25 2.21
N ARG A 94 -15.88 8.19 2.60
CA ARG A 94 -14.47 7.95 2.23
C ARG A 94 -14.32 7.21 0.91
N VAL A 95 -15.38 6.54 0.44
CA VAL A 95 -15.32 5.68 -0.75
C VAL A 95 -14.88 6.47 -1.99
N GLN A 96 -15.57 7.58 -2.28
CA GLN A 96 -15.31 8.34 -3.49
C GLN A 96 -13.92 8.97 -3.51
N PRO A 97 -13.44 9.60 -2.41
CA PRO A 97 -12.07 10.11 -2.37
C PRO A 97 -10.99 9.02 -2.47
N ILE A 98 -11.19 7.83 -1.87
CA ILE A 98 -10.25 6.71 -2.04
C ILE A 98 -10.21 6.29 -3.51
N LYS A 99 -11.38 6.08 -4.13
CA LYS A 99 -11.47 5.72 -5.55
C LYS A 99 -10.78 6.74 -6.45
N ALA A 100 -11.02 8.03 -6.20
CA ALA A 100 -10.39 9.12 -6.93
C ALA A 100 -8.86 9.10 -6.76
N ALA A 101 -8.36 8.91 -5.55
CA ALA A 101 -6.91 8.80 -5.30
C ALA A 101 -6.28 7.62 -6.06
N LEU A 102 -6.92 6.45 -6.05
CA LEU A 102 -6.45 5.26 -6.77
C LEU A 102 -6.39 5.48 -8.28
N LEU A 103 -7.46 6.03 -8.87
CA LEU A 103 -7.52 6.32 -10.29
C LEU A 103 -6.51 7.42 -10.68
N LEU A 104 -6.35 8.43 -9.84
CA LEU A 104 -5.37 9.48 -10.06
C LEU A 104 -3.96 8.90 -10.09
N ILE A 105 -3.58 8.05 -9.12
CA ILE A 105 -2.28 7.39 -9.10
C ILE A 105 -2.06 6.53 -10.35
N ALA A 106 -3.06 5.76 -10.78
CA ALA A 106 -2.96 4.91 -11.96
C ALA A 106 -2.81 5.69 -13.28
N HIS A 107 -3.28 6.95 -13.33
CA HIS A 107 -3.25 7.79 -14.52
C HIS A 107 -2.17 8.86 -14.50
N LEU A 108 -1.50 9.07 -13.37
CA LEU A 108 -0.36 9.95 -13.25
C LEU A 108 0.91 9.14 -13.48
N GLU A 109 1.47 9.26 -14.69
CA GLU A 109 2.83 8.81 -14.97
C GLU A 109 3.80 9.53 -14.03
N PHE A 110 4.76 8.79 -13.46
CA PHE A 110 5.77 9.28 -12.51
C PHE A 110 6.29 10.66 -12.89
N SER A 111 5.94 11.67 -12.11
CA SER A 111 6.32 13.03 -12.41
C SER A 111 7.31 13.48 -11.34
N SER A 112 8.60 13.35 -11.66
CA SER A 112 9.73 13.67 -10.77
C SER A 112 9.76 15.14 -10.39
N ALA A 113 9.95 15.44 -9.11
CA ALA A 113 9.66 16.72 -8.46
C ALA A 113 10.60 17.91 -8.79
N LEU A 114 11.32 17.93 -9.91
CA LEU A 114 12.18 19.07 -10.25
C LEU A 114 11.42 20.17 -11.01
N PRO A 115 11.37 21.41 -10.49
CA PRO A 115 10.70 22.54 -11.14
C PRO A 115 11.30 22.94 -12.49
N SER A 116 12.58 22.59 -12.72
CA SER A 116 13.32 22.89 -13.95
C SER A 116 12.85 22.09 -15.16
N ASP A 117 12.13 20.98 -14.95
CA ASP A 117 11.92 19.96 -15.98
C ASP A 117 10.48 19.97 -16.54
N ARG A 118 9.70 21.04 -16.32
CA ARG A 118 8.23 21.00 -16.46
C ARG A 118 7.59 22.18 -17.18
N ASP A 119 6.60 21.85 -18.02
CA ASP A 119 5.53 22.74 -18.46
C ASP A 119 4.42 22.88 -17.37
N ASP A 120 3.52 23.85 -17.50
CA ASP A 120 2.49 24.13 -16.48
C ASP A 120 1.59 22.92 -16.17
N PHE A 121 1.32 22.06 -17.16
CA PHE A 121 0.46 20.87 -17.01
C PHE A 121 1.11 19.75 -16.21
N SER A 122 2.41 19.53 -16.37
CA SER A 122 3.13 18.51 -15.60
C SER A 122 3.22 18.89 -14.12
N GLN A 123 3.27 20.17 -13.75
CA GLN A 123 3.22 20.61 -12.33
C GLN A 123 1.92 20.20 -11.63
N VAL A 124 0.77 20.43 -12.27
CA VAL A 124 -0.56 20.05 -11.74
C VAL A 124 -0.66 18.53 -11.50
N ARG A 125 -0.10 17.74 -12.41
CA ARG A 125 -0.10 16.27 -12.33
C ARG A 125 0.65 15.74 -11.11
N ALA A 126 1.89 16.18 -10.83
CA ALA A 126 2.58 15.70 -9.62
C ALA A 126 1.94 16.21 -8.32
N GLY A 127 1.39 17.43 -8.33
CA GLY A 127 0.60 17.92 -7.19
C GLY A 127 -0.54 16.96 -6.84
N GLY A 128 -1.21 16.41 -7.85
CA GLY A 128 -2.24 15.38 -7.68
C GLY A 128 -1.71 14.08 -7.06
N GLY A 129 -0.58 13.57 -7.54
CA GLY A 129 0.04 12.33 -7.05
C GLY A 129 0.46 12.42 -5.59
N ALA A 130 1.12 13.52 -5.21
CA ALA A 130 1.51 13.78 -3.83
C ALA A 130 0.29 13.90 -2.89
N MET A 131 -0.77 14.58 -3.33
CA MET A 131 -2.01 14.69 -2.56
C MET A 131 -2.70 13.33 -2.39
N ALA A 132 -2.69 12.49 -3.44
CA ALA A 132 -3.21 11.13 -3.36
C ALA A 132 -2.42 10.29 -2.35
N ALA A 133 -1.08 10.37 -2.37
CA ALA A 133 -0.23 9.67 -1.40
C ALA A 133 -0.57 10.06 0.05
N MET A 134 -0.64 11.36 0.34
CA MET A 134 -0.98 11.86 1.68
C MET A 134 -2.37 11.40 2.13
N TYR A 135 -3.34 11.41 1.21
CA TYR A 135 -4.68 10.92 1.50
C TYR A 135 -4.71 9.41 1.79
N LEU A 136 -4.06 8.60 0.97
CA LEU A 136 -3.98 7.14 1.17
C LEU A 136 -3.23 6.77 2.45
N LEU A 137 -2.18 7.51 2.81
CA LEU A 137 -1.48 7.34 4.08
C LEU A 137 -2.44 7.54 5.27
N ALA A 138 -3.24 8.61 5.24
CA ALA A 138 -4.24 8.86 6.28
C ALA A 138 -5.31 7.76 6.34
N GLN A 139 -5.72 7.19 5.20
CA GLN A 139 -6.65 6.06 5.16
C GLN A 139 -6.02 4.78 5.71
N LEU A 140 -4.76 4.49 5.38
CA LEU A 140 -4.03 3.34 5.91
C LEU A 140 -3.90 3.42 7.43
N GLU A 141 -3.60 4.61 7.96
CA GLU A 141 -3.59 4.84 9.40
C GLU A 141 -4.96 4.57 10.03
N PHE A 142 -6.04 5.07 9.43
CA PHE A 142 -7.39 4.79 9.89
C PHE A 142 -7.70 3.28 9.89
N LEU A 143 -7.35 2.56 8.83
CA LEU A 143 -7.57 1.11 8.72
C LEU A 143 -6.83 0.35 9.82
N CYS A 144 -5.56 0.69 10.08
CA CYS A 144 -4.80 0.10 11.18
C CYS A 144 -5.47 0.33 12.55
N ARG A 145 -6.07 1.51 12.75
CA ARG A 145 -6.77 1.84 13.99
C ARG A 145 -8.08 1.05 14.14
N VAL A 146 -8.94 1.05 13.12
CA VAL A 146 -10.27 0.40 13.21
C VAL A 146 -10.20 -1.12 13.18
N ASN A 147 -9.22 -1.69 12.49
CA ASN A 147 -8.95 -3.13 12.49
C ASN A 147 -8.04 -3.56 13.66
N GLY A 148 -7.63 -2.61 14.50
CA GLY A 148 -6.83 -2.82 15.70
C GLY A 148 -7.67 -3.00 16.96
N ARG A 149 -7.06 -3.49 18.05
CA ARG A 149 -7.76 -3.77 19.32
C ARG A 149 -7.66 -2.66 20.36
N TYR A 150 -6.73 -1.72 20.20
CA TYR A 150 -6.34 -0.78 21.26
C TYR A 150 -6.75 0.67 21.00
N LEU A 151 -7.06 1.00 19.74
CA LEU A 151 -7.31 2.36 19.29
C LEU A 151 -8.73 2.48 18.74
N SER A 152 -9.33 3.67 18.89
CA SER A 152 -10.52 4.06 18.13
C SER A 152 -10.13 4.57 16.74
N ALA A 153 -11.13 4.77 15.87
CA ALA A 153 -10.98 5.43 14.57
C ALA A 153 -10.16 6.75 14.62
N ASN A 154 -10.32 7.52 15.69
CA ASN A 154 -9.67 8.82 15.88
C ASN A 154 -8.29 8.69 16.55
N GLY A 155 -7.81 7.48 16.81
CA GLY A 155 -6.52 7.22 17.46
C GLY A 155 -6.56 7.27 18.98
N THR A 156 -7.74 7.46 19.60
CA THR A 156 -7.88 7.45 21.06
C THR A 156 -7.64 6.05 21.61
N VAL A 157 -6.93 5.95 22.73
CA VAL A 157 -6.66 4.66 23.38
C VAL A 157 -7.91 4.18 24.12
N ILE A 158 -8.57 3.16 23.58
CA ILE A 158 -9.80 2.56 24.15
C ILE A 158 -9.51 1.38 25.06
N ARG A 159 -8.31 0.78 24.95
CA ARG A 159 -7.83 -0.28 25.84
C ARG A 159 -6.39 -0.01 26.26
N PRO A 160 -6.00 -0.29 27.51
CA PRO A 160 -4.62 -0.09 27.95
C PRO A 160 -3.61 -0.81 27.06
N ILE A 161 -2.66 -0.06 26.49
CA ILE A 161 -1.58 -0.61 25.67
C ILE A 161 -0.52 -1.24 26.60
N PRO A 162 -0.22 -2.55 26.46
CA PRO A 162 0.78 -3.23 27.29
C PRO A 162 2.15 -2.54 27.24
N LYS A 163 2.90 -2.57 28.34
CA LYS A 163 4.24 -1.94 28.42
C LYS A 163 5.17 -2.39 27.29
N GLN A 164 5.22 -3.69 27.02
CA GLN A 164 6.03 -4.27 25.95
C GLN A 164 5.66 -3.70 24.57
N LEU A 165 4.36 -3.60 24.27
CA LEU A 165 3.89 -3.04 23.01
C LEU A 165 4.18 -1.55 22.89
N ARG A 166 4.01 -0.78 23.98
CA ARG A 166 4.36 0.65 23.95
C ARG A 166 5.83 0.88 23.64
N LEU A 167 6.71 0.13 24.28
CA LEU A 167 8.16 0.21 24.01
C LEU A 167 8.45 -0.16 22.56
N LYS A 168 7.85 -1.24 22.05
CA LYS A 168 8.00 -1.65 20.64
C LYS A 168 7.51 -0.58 19.66
N ALA A 169 6.40 0.08 19.97
CA ALA A 169 5.82 1.14 19.13
C ALA A 169 6.45 2.54 19.39
N GLY A 170 7.52 2.65 20.17
CA GLY A 170 8.15 3.95 20.47
C GLY A 170 7.25 4.93 21.25
N ILE A 171 6.30 4.43 22.04
CA ILE A 171 5.39 5.23 22.86
C ILE A 171 5.98 5.43 24.25
N ASN A 172 6.58 6.60 24.45
CA ASN A 172 7.28 6.95 25.70
C ASN A 172 6.33 7.20 26.89
N GLN A 173 5.05 7.48 26.63
CA GLN A 173 4.07 7.79 27.67
C GLN A 173 3.53 6.52 28.35
N ARG A 174 3.40 6.53 29.69
CA ARG A 174 2.84 5.40 30.46
C ARG A 174 1.34 5.21 30.22
N LYS A 175 0.59 6.27 29.95
CA LYS A 175 -0.85 6.24 29.66
C LYS A 175 -1.15 7.25 28.54
N PRO A 176 -0.77 6.94 27.28
CA PRO A 176 -1.06 7.81 26.15
C PRO A 176 -2.57 7.99 26.01
N LYS A 177 -3.02 9.23 25.78
CA LYS A 177 -4.43 9.51 25.48
C LYS A 177 -4.79 9.13 24.04
N SER A 178 -3.88 9.38 23.11
CA SER A 178 -4.04 9.10 21.68
C SER A 178 -2.73 8.63 21.04
N VAL A 179 -2.86 7.93 19.91
CA VAL A 179 -1.78 7.52 19.02
C VAL A 179 -2.12 8.01 17.62
N ASN A 180 -1.38 9.00 17.15
CA ASN A 180 -1.66 9.74 15.91
C ASN A 180 -0.62 9.51 14.82
N ARG A 181 0.37 8.62 15.04
CA ARG A 181 1.40 8.28 14.07
C ARG A 181 1.09 6.93 13.45
N ILE A 182 1.22 6.84 12.13
CA ILE A 182 0.87 5.65 11.35
C ILE A 182 1.77 4.45 11.67
N ASN A 183 3.09 4.64 11.80
CA ASN A 183 4.01 3.57 12.16
C ASN A 183 3.67 2.95 13.54
N GLN A 184 3.27 3.79 14.49
CA GLN A 184 2.80 3.36 15.81
C GLN A 184 1.46 2.61 15.71
N ALA A 185 0.51 3.13 14.93
CA ALA A 185 -0.78 2.48 14.70
C ALA A 185 -0.61 1.13 14.00
N PHE A 186 0.29 1.03 13.02
CA PHE A 186 0.66 -0.20 12.33
C PHE A 186 1.27 -1.23 13.28
N THR A 187 2.25 -0.83 14.09
CA THR A 187 2.85 -1.70 15.13
C THR A 187 1.81 -2.23 16.10
N ILE A 188 0.88 -1.38 16.54
CA ILE A 188 -0.22 -1.75 17.43
C ILE A 188 -1.20 -2.70 16.72
N TYR A 189 -1.53 -2.44 15.45
CA TYR A 189 -2.40 -3.30 14.63
C TYR A 189 -1.83 -4.72 14.51
N LEU A 190 -0.52 -4.86 14.31
CA LEU A 190 0.12 -6.19 14.19
C LEU A 190 0.19 -6.94 15.52
N TYR A 191 0.10 -6.28 16.67
CA TYR A 191 0.28 -6.93 17.97
C TYR A 191 -0.87 -7.87 18.32
N ARG A 192 -0.56 -9.17 18.43
CA ARG A 192 -1.51 -10.25 18.74
C ARG A 192 -2.73 -10.32 17.80
N ASN A 193 -2.67 -9.68 16.63
CA ASN A 193 -3.69 -9.80 15.61
C ASN A 193 -3.48 -11.08 14.80
N GLN A 194 -4.47 -11.97 14.79
CA GLN A 194 -4.37 -13.29 14.17
C GLN A 194 -5.00 -13.36 12.77
N ALA A 195 -5.53 -12.24 12.26
CA ALA A 195 -6.05 -12.16 10.90
C ALA A 195 -4.98 -12.57 9.87
N ASN A 196 -5.40 -13.20 8.78
CA ASN A 196 -4.50 -13.65 7.72
C ASN A 196 -3.68 -12.49 7.14
N LEU A 197 -4.31 -11.32 6.97
CA LEU A 197 -3.61 -10.10 6.57
C LEU A 197 -2.52 -9.71 7.59
N ALA A 198 -2.82 -9.69 8.88
CA ALA A 198 -1.84 -9.35 9.90
C ALA A 198 -0.64 -10.31 9.92
N LYS A 199 -0.85 -11.60 9.60
CA LYS A 199 0.24 -12.56 9.41
C LYS A 199 1.11 -12.22 8.19
N ARG A 200 0.51 -11.92 7.04
CA ARG A 200 1.21 -11.48 5.83
C ARG A 200 2.00 -10.19 6.08
N LEU A 201 1.37 -9.19 6.70
CA LEU A 201 2.00 -7.91 7.00
C LEU A 201 3.16 -8.03 8.00
N ARG A 202 3.12 -8.96 8.96
CA ARG A 202 4.30 -9.26 9.81
C ARG A 202 5.47 -9.84 9.00
N SER A 203 5.17 -10.73 8.07
CA SER A 203 6.19 -11.30 7.17
C SER A 203 6.81 -10.21 6.29
N LEU A 204 5.97 -9.36 5.69
CA LEU A 204 6.43 -8.21 4.89
C LEU A 204 7.24 -7.22 5.71
N ASP A 205 6.78 -6.86 6.91
CA ASP A 205 7.50 -5.94 7.81
C ASP A 205 8.89 -6.46 8.16
N THR A 206 9.03 -7.77 8.38
CA THR A 206 10.34 -8.40 8.63
C THR A 206 11.28 -8.29 7.42
N LYS A 207 10.75 -8.35 6.19
CA LYS A 207 11.54 -8.29 4.95
C LYS A 207 11.87 -6.87 4.52
N LEU A 208 10.91 -5.94 4.68
CA LEU A 208 10.95 -4.62 4.05
C LEU A 208 10.99 -3.47 5.07
N ARG A 209 10.94 -3.74 6.38
CA ARG A 209 10.89 -2.75 7.46
C ARG A 209 9.77 -1.72 7.23
N LEU A 210 8.55 -2.22 7.05
CA LEU A 210 7.38 -1.41 6.71
C LEU A 210 7.10 -0.33 7.77
N GLU A 211 7.28 -0.66 9.05
CA GLU A 211 7.11 0.29 10.15
C GLU A 211 7.99 1.54 9.98
N GLU A 212 9.26 1.35 9.66
CA GLU A 212 10.22 2.45 9.48
C GLU A 212 9.91 3.25 8.22
N ARG A 213 9.53 2.59 7.13
CA ARG A 213 9.10 3.24 5.89
C ARG A 213 7.87 4.13 6.14
N LEU A 214 6.90 3.65 6.90
CA LEU A 214 5.71 4.42 7.27
C LEU A 214 6.05 5.62 8.18
N ASP A 215 7.13 5.54 8.95
CA ASP A 215 7.63 6.68 9.74
C ASP A 215 8.29 7.75 8.85
N SER A 216 9.09 7.32 7.86
CA SER A 216 9.82 8.22 6.97
C SER A 216 8.92 8.97 5.98
N ILE A 217 7.88 8.31 5.44
CA ILE A 217 6.96 8.92 4.45
C ILE A 217 6.20 10.14 4.99
N ARG A 218 6.08 10.28 6.32
CA ARG A 218 5.27 11.32 6.96
C ARG A 218 6.04 12.59 7.33
N ASN A 219 7.37 12.63 7.22
CA ASN A 219 8.15 13.75 7.75
C ASN A 219 8.39 14.85 6.69
N PRO A 220 7.59 15.95 6.66
CA PRO A 220 7.62 16.99 5.62
C PRO A 220 9.02 17.60 5.41
N VAL A 221 9.81 17.65 6.49
CA VAL A 221 11.16 18.24 6.52
C VAL A 221 12.19 17.41 5.74
N MET A 222 11.93 16.10 5.54
CA MET A 222 12.80 15.23 4.72
C MET A 222 12.46 15.31 3.22
N HIS A 223 11.33 15.93 2.82
CA HIS A 223 10.90 15.97 1.41
C HIS A 223 11.52 17.13 0.60
N GLY A 224 12.44 17.90 1.19
CA GLY A 224 13.29 18.84 0.46
C GLY A 224 14.44 18.15 -0.29
N GLU A 225 14.78 16.91 0.08
CA GLU A 225 15.95 16.18 -0.47
C GLU A 225 15.70 14.67 -0.74
N LEU A 226 14.48 14.14 -0.55
CA LEU A 226 14.16 12.70 -0.69
C LEU A 226 12.85 12.46 -1.48
N PRO A 227 12.65 11.22 -1.99
CA PRO A 227 12.13 10.87 -3.33
C PRO A 227 10.65 11.18 -3.58
N ASP A 228 10.33 11.31 -4.87
CA ASP A 228 9.05 11.71 -5.46
C ASP A 228 7.84 11.10 -4.70
N PRO A 229 7.06 11.88 -3.93
CA PRO A 229 5.87 11.40 -3.22
C PRO A 229 4.85 10.68 -4.13
N SER A 230 4.90 10.92 -5.43
CA SER A 230 4.12 10.20 -6.44
C SER A 230 4.51 8.72 -6.52
N VAL A 231 5.78 8.39 -6.25
CA VAL A 231 6.32 7.04 -6.23
C VAL A 231 5.77 6.22 -5.04
N GLU A 232 5.70 6.81 -3.85
CA GLU A 232 5.15 6.17 -2.65
C GLU A 232 3.62 5.99 -2.72
N ALA A 233 2.94 6.75 -3.59
CA ALA A 233 1.51 6.60 -3.82
C ALA A 233 1.15 5.20 -4.32
N ASN A 234 2.00 4.61 -5.17
CA ASN A 234 1.83 3.24 -5.68
C ASN A 234 1.95 2.19 -4.56
N PHE A 235 2.96 2.33 -3.70
CA PHE A 235 3.12 1.48 -2.52
C PHE A 235 1.87 1.53 -1.63
N LEU A 236 1.40 2.74 -1.31
CA LEU A 236 0.22 2.95 -0.46
C LEU A 236 -1.05 2.39 -1.12
N ALA A 237 -1.21 2.54 -2.44
CA ALA A 237 -2.35 1.99 -3.18
C ALA A 237 -2.41 0.46 -3.12
N LEU A 238 -1.28 -0.23 -3.35
CA LEU A 238 -1.20 -1.69 -3.23
C LEU A 238 -1.41 -2.14 -1.78
N PHE A 239 -0.92 -1.38 -0.81
CA PHE A 239 -1.12 -1.69 0.61
C PHE A 239 -2.61 -1.56 0.99
N ILE A 240 -3.30 -0.53 0.51
CA ILE A 240 -4.75 -0.37 0.64
C ILE A 240 -5.50 -1.52 -0.04
N ALA A 241 -5.05 -1.98 -1.22
CA ALA A 241 -5.62 -3.13 -1.90
C ALA A 241 -5.53 -4.41 -1.05
N MET A 242 -4.41 -4.64 -0.36
CA MET A 242 -4.28 -5.77 0.56
C MET A 242 -5.31 -5.73 1.68
N PHE A 243 -5.59 -4.55 2.27
CA PHE A 243 -6.67 -4.39 3.26
C PHE A 243 -8.04 -4.69 2.65
N TYR A 244 -8.35 -4.09 1.50
CA TYR A 244 -9.66 -4.21 0.86
C TYR A 244 -10.00 -5.66 0.51
N TYR A 245 -9.08 -6.38 -0.13
CA TYR A 245 -9.32 -7.75 -0.55
C TYR A 245 -9.19 -8.77 0.59
N SER A 246 -8.48 -8.45 1.68
CA SER A 246 -8.39 -9.34 2.84
C SER A 246 -9.64 -9.35 3.72
N ASP A 247 -10.36 -8.22 3.78
CA ASP A 247 -11.55 -8.06 4.64
C ASP A 247 -12.83 -8.56 3.95
N SER A 248 -12.73 -9.05 2.70
CA SER A 248 -13.86 -9.58 1.93
C SER A 248 -14.20 -11.05 2.24
N ILE A 249 -13.46 -11.72 3.13
CA ILE A 249 -13.74 -13.11 3.54
C ILE A 249 -14.15 -13.12 5.01
N ALA A 250 -15.42 -12.80 5.25
CA ALA A 250 -16.18 -13.44 6.30
C ALA A 250 -16.92 -14.63 5.64
N GLU A 251 -16.21 -15.74 5.45
CA GLU A 251 -16.80 -17.07 5.28
C GLU A 251 -16.39 -17.92 6.48
#